data_AF-A0A8S3HIV1-F1
#
_entry.id   AF-A0A8S3HIV1-F1
#
_cell.length_a   1.000
_cell.length_b   1.000
_cell.length_c   1.000
_cell.angle_alpha   90.00
_cell.angle_beta   90.00
_cell.angle_gamma   90.00
#
_symmetry.space_group_name_H-M   'P 1'
#
loop_
_entity.id
_entity.type
_entity.pdbx_description
1 polymer ?
#
loop_
_entity_poly.entity_id
_entity_poly.type
_entity_poly.pdbx_seq_one_letter_code
_entity_poly.pdbx_strand_id
1 'polypeptide(L)'
;MAAPQFLCQYSNISECLPIEWQDRFTLTLWNPTIHPVTHHARVPVTKEYWIRDPMGSIIPAEYIPIPDTTKNISGRKSSAQNQYIFTILLPALGFSTYYFEVKNGEIIEKKHVTTTRNEFLRVEFDDQGNLHQIINLEKRIAVPFTAQGFYWLYTSKGVSASKSPFDF
;
A
#
# COMPACT_ATOMS: atom_id res chain seq x y z
N MET A 1 2.46 -32.09 -10.90
CA MET A 1 2.89 -31.53 -9.60
C MET A 1 2.26 -30.16 -9.45
N ALA A 2 1.65 -29.84 -8.31
CA ALA A 2 1.08 -28.52 -8.07
C ALA A 2 2.20 -27.52 -7.76
N ALA A 3 2.05 -26.27 -8.23
CA ALA A 3 2.98 -25.20 -7.89
C ALA A 3 2.85 -24.85 -6.39
N PRO A 4 3.95 -24.60 -5.67
CA PRO A 4 3.90 -24.23 -4.26
C PRO A 4 3.19 -22.89 -4.08
N GLN A 5 2.36 -22.78 -3.03
CA GLN A 5 1.61 -21.58 -2.69
C GLN A 5 2.16 -20.97 -1.41
N PHE A 6 2.34 -19.64 -1.39
CA PHE A 6 2.83 -18.89 -0.24
C PHE A 6 1.93 -17.71 0.06
N LEU A 7 1.74 -17.41 1.34
CA LEU A 7 1.02 -16.23 1.81
C LEU A 7 2.03 -15.16 2.23
N CYS A 8 1.92 -13.96 1.66
CA CYS A 8 2.76 -12.82 2.05
C CYS A 8 2.12 -12.02 3.18
N GLN A 9 2.56 -12.29 4.41
CA GLN A 9 2.02 -11.69 5.64
C GLN A 9 2.63 -10.32 5.99
N TYR A 10 3.75 -9.94 5.37
CA TYR A 10 4.52 -8.72 5.69
C TYR A 10 4.34 -7.60 4.65
N SER A 11 3.17 -7.54 4.01
CA SER A 11 2.86 -6.52 3.01
C SER A 11 2.81 -5.09 3.58
N ASN A 12 2.57 -4.95 4.89
CA ASN A 12 2.59 -3.67 5.60
C ASN A 12 3.98 -3.01 5.62
N ILE A 13 5.06 -3.80 5.56
CA ILE A 13 6.45 -3.32 5.48
C ILE A 13 7.03 -3.49 4.07
N SER A 14 6.17 -3.61 3.06
CA SER A 14 6.54 -3.85 1.66
C SER A 14 7.50 -5.05 1.52
N GLU A 15 7.15 -6.18 2.13
CA GLU A 15 7.92 -7.44 2.08
C GLU A 15 7.06 -8.62 1.61
N CYS A 16 7.62 -9.40 0.67
CA CYS A 16 7.05 -10.66 0.19
C CYS A 16 8.19 -11.53 -0.35
N LEU A 17 8.93 -12.18 0.55
CA LEU A 17 10.13 -12.96 0.21
C LEU A 17 9.91 -14.00 -0.92
N PRO A 18 8.81 -14.76 -0.98
CA PRO A 18 8.64 -15.82 -1.99
C PRO A 18 8.74 -15.33 -3.45
N ILE A 19 8.43 -14.06 -3.73
CA ILE A 19 8.42 -13.51 -5.09
C ILE A 19 9.71 -12.76 -5.45
N GLU A 20 10.58 -12.44 -4.49
CA GLU A 20 11.75 -11.60 -4.72
C GLU A 20 12.80 -12.21 -5.66
N TRP A 21 12.78 -13.52 -5.83
CA TRP A 21 13.77 -14.25 -6.66
C TRP A 21 13.14 -14.96 -7.85
N GLN A 22 11.85 -14.74 -8.13
CA GLN A 22 11.12 -15.48 -9.16
C GLN A 22 11.04 -14.67 -10.45
N ASP A 23 11.48 -15.22 -11.58
CA ASP A 23 11.31 -14.56 -12.88
C ASP A 23 9.86 -14.57 -13.36
N ARG A 24 9.07 -15.51 -12.84
CA ARG A 24 7.64 -15.66 -13.13
C ARG A 24 6.92 -16.12 -11.88
N PHE A 25 5.81 -15.47 -11.55
CA PHE A 25 4.95 -15.89 -10.45
C PHE A 25 3.50 -15.53 -10.71
N THR A 26 2.60 -16.13 -9.92
CA THR A 26 1.18 -15.80 -9.95
C THR A 26 0.78 -15.19 -8.63
N LEU A 27 -0.04 -14.13 -8.69
CA LEU A 27 -0.60 -13.48 -7.53
C LEU A 27 -2.11 -13.73 -7.53
N THR A 28 -2.59 -14.49 -6.55
CA THR A 28 -4.02 -14.72 -6.35
C THR A 28 -4.50 -13.89 -5.18
N LEU A 29 -5.53 -13.09 -5.42
CA LEU A 29 -6.12 -12.17 -4.46
C LEU A 29 -7.57 -12.59 -4.20
N TRP A 30 -7.95 -12.68 -2.94
CA TRP A 30 -9.27 -13.12 -2.51
C TRP A 30 -10.05 -11.98 -1.87
N ASN A 31 -11.32 -11.86 -2.23
CA ASN A 31 -12.27 -10.95 -1.63
C ASN A 31 -13.20 -11.73 -0.69
N PRO A 32 -13.07 -11.55 0.63
CA PRO A 32 -13.94 -12.21 1.60
C PRO A 32 -15.33 -11.59 1.71
N THR A 33 -15.62 -10.50 1.01
CA THR A 33 -16.88 -9.76 1.13
C THR A 33 -17.92 -10.22 0.11
N ILE A 34 -19.21 -10.05 0.43
CA ILE A 34 -20.35 -10.42 -0.43
C ILE A 34 -20.57 -9.48 -1.63
N HIS A 35 -19.76 -8.42 -1.77
CA HIS A 35 -19.83 -7.47 -2.87
C HIS A 35 -18.53 -7.50 -3.67
N PRO A 36 -18.57 -7.25 -4.98
CA PRO A 36 -17.34 -7.06 -5.74
C PRO A 36 -16.56 -5.84 -5.22
N VAL A 37 -15.24 -5.94 -5.20
CA VAL A 37 -14.34 -4.90 -4.68
C VAL A 37 -13.35 -4.49 -5.75
N THR A 38 -13.29 -3.18 -6.00
CA THR A 38 -12.18 -2.55 -6.73
C THR A 38 -11.16 -2.06 -5.71
N HIS A 39 -9.89 -2.44 -5.89
CA HIS A 39 -8.82 -2.08 -4.95
C HIS A 39 -7.52 -1.78 -5.69
N HIS A 40 -6.58 -1.10 -5.02
CA HIS A 40 -5.23 -0.90 -5.54
C HIS A 40 -4.27 -1.89 -4.87
N ALA A 41 -3.90 -2.94 -5.60
CA ALA A 41 -2.90 -3.90 -5.12
C ALA A 41 -1.52 -3.26 -5.06
N ARG A 42 -0.74 -3.59 -4.02
CA ARG A 42 0.65 -3.17 -3.86
C ARG A 42 1.54 -4.40 -3.77
N VAL A 43 2.52 -4.52 -4.67
CA VAL A 43 3.39 -5.71 -4.75
C VAL A 43 4.85 -5.28 -4.74
N PRO A 44 5.61 -5.55 -3.66
CA PRO A 44 7.03 -5.23 -3.59
C PRO A 44 7.83 -6.16 -4.52
N VAL A 45 8.77 -5.60 -5.28
CA VAL A 45 9.52 -6.33 -6.30
C VAL A 45 10.99 -5.91 -6.34
N THR A 46 11.83 -6.85 -6.76
CA THR A 46 13.26 -6.69 -7.00
C THR A 46 13.61 -6.49 -8.48
N LYS A 47 12.68 -6.84 -9.36
CA LYS A 47 12.79 -6.77 -10.83
C LYS A 47 11.54 -6.10 -11.41
N GLU A 48 11.61 -5.72 -12.67
CA GLU A 48 10.47 -5.21 -13.42
C GLU A 48 9.72 -6.36 -14.10
N TYR A 49 8.39 -6.32 -14.07
CA TYR A 49 7.52 -7.38 -14.58
C TYR A 49 6.43 -6.82 -15.50
N TRP A 50 6.10 -7.56 -16.55
CA TRP A 50 4.80 -7.46 -17.21
C TRP A 50 3.76 -8.05 -16.28
N ILE A 51 2.67 -7.30 -16.05
CA ILE A 51 1.53 -7.76 -15.26
C ILE A 51 0.39 -8.03 -16.21
N ARG A 52 -0.11 -9.27 -16.20
CA ARG A 52 -1.29 -9.68 -16.98
C ARG A 52 -2.46 -9.99 -16.07
N ASP A 53 -3.65 -9.59 -16.50
CA ASP A 53 -4.91 -9.90 -15.84
C ASP A 53 -5.32 -11.37 -16.06
N PRO A 54 -6.43 -11.83 -15.44
CA PRO A 54 -6.95 -13.18 -15.65
C PRO A 54 -7.31 -13.51 -17.12
N MET A 55 -7.53 -12.50 -17.96
CA MET A 55 -7.83 -12.65 -19.39
C MET A 55 -6.57 -12.67 -20.26
N GLY A 56 -5.38 -12.48 -19.67
CA GLY A 56 -4.08 -12.47 -20.36
C GLY A 56 -3.66 -11.10 -20.90
N SER A 57 -4.45 -10.04 -20.67
CA SER A 57 -4.17 -8.68 -21.13
C SER A 57 -3.16 -8.00 -20.22
N ILE A 58 -2.21 -7.25 -20.79
CA ILE A 58 -1.27 -6.43 -20.01
C ILE A 58 -2.03 -5.26 -19.41
N ILE A 59 -1.89 -5.05 -18.10
CA ILE A 59 -2.57 -3.97 -17.39
C ILE A 59 -1.65 -2.78 -17.11
N PRO A 60 -2.21 -1.55 -17.06
CA PRO A 60 -1.46 -0.40 -16.56
C PRO A 60 -1.12 -0.59 -15.08
N ALA A 61 0.15 -0.38 -14.74
CA ALA A 61 0.65 -0.46 -13.39
C ALA A 61 1.70 0.62 -13.15
N GLU A 62 1.65 1.26 -11.99
CA GLU A 62 2.63 2.24 -11.56
C GLU A 62 3.78 1.52 -10.88
N TYR A 63 5.01 1.76 -11.35
CA TYR A 63 6.23 1.25 -10.75
C TYR A 63 6.89 2.37 -9.96
N ILE A 64 6.81 2.29 -8.64
CA ILE A 64 7.26 3.38 -7.75
C ILE A 64 8.30 2.89 -6.73
N PRO A 65 9.23 3.76 -6.31
CA PRO A 65 10.17 3.43 -5.26
C PRO A 65 9.47 3.23 -3.92
N ILE A 66 9.92 2.24 -3.15
CA ILE A 66 9.51 2.08 -1.75
C ILE A 66 10.18 3.20 -0.93
N PRO A 67 9.43 3.94 -0.09
CA PRO A 67 10.00 5.00 0.75
C PRO A 67 11.16 4.50 1.63
N ASP A 68 12.17 5.34 1.83
CA ASP A 68 13.32 5.00 2.68
C ASP A 68 12.91 4.68 4.12
N THR A 69 11.90 5.39 4.64
CA THR A 69 11.31 5.11 5.95
C THR A 69 10.78 3.68 6.06
N THR A 70 10.13 3.16 5.01
CA THR A 70 9.63 1.78 4.95
C THR A 70 10.77 0.77 4.79
N LYS A 71 11.75 1.07 3.93
CA LYS A 71 12.92 0.19 3.71
C LYS A 71 13.74 0.00 4.99
N ASN A 72 13.78 1.01 5.84
CA ASN A 72 14.55 1.04 7.08
C ASN A 72 13.76 0.55 8.31
N ILE A 73 12.53 0.04 8.15
CA ILE A 73 11.77 -0.54 9.27
C ILE A 73 12.57 -1.73 9.83
N SER A 74 12.84 -1.68 11.14
CA SER A 74 13.55 -2.76 11.82
C SER A 74 12.80 -4.08 11.70
N GLY A 75 13.51 -5.14 11.34
CA GLY A 75 12.94 -6.48 11.13
C GLY A 75 12.51 -6.77 9.69
N ARG A 76 12.52 -5.77 8.79
CA ARG A 76 12.35 -6.00 7.34
C ARG A 76 13.58 -6.71 6.78
N LYS A 77 13.35 -7.83 6.09
CA LYS A 77 14.37 -8.70 5.45
C LYS A 77 14.36 -8.60 3.93
N SER A 78 13.33 -7.98 3.36
CA SER A 78 13.15 -7.80 1.92
C SER A 78 14.25 -6.98 1.25
N SER A 79 14.68 -7.44 0.08
CA SER A 79 15.59 -6.72 -0.82
C SER A 79 14.87 -5.81 -1.82
N ALA A 80 13.54 -5.87 -1.88
CA ALA A 80 12.72 -5.07 -2.79
C ALA A 80 12.97 -3.57 -2.60
N GLN A 81 13.20 -2.86 -3.71
CA GLN A 81 13.43 -1.41 -3.75
C GLN A 81 12.26 -0.64 -4.33
N ASN A 82 11.42 -1.32 -5.12
CA ASN A 82 10.28 -0.74 -5.79
C ASN A 82 9.05 -1.60 -5.54
N GLN A 83 7.89 -1.05 -5.82
CA GLN A 83 6.63 -1.77 -5.75
C GLN A 83 5.74 -1.39 -6.93
N TYR A 84 4.94 -2.35 -7.37
CA TYR A 84 3.85 -2.09 -8.31
C TYR A 84 2.60 -1.65 -7.57
N ILE A 85 1.92 -0.64 -8.10
CA ILE A 85 0.55 -0.27 -7.74
C ILE A 85 -0.32 -0.40 -8.97
N PHE A 86 -1.38 -1.20 -8.89
CA PHE A 86 -2.32 -1.39 -9.99
C PHE A 86 -3.72 -1.67 -9.48
N THR A 87 -4.71 -1.30 -10.28
CA THR A 87 -6.12 -1.52 -9.95
C THR A 87 -6.48 -2.98 -10.21
N ILE A 88 -7.10 -3.61 -9.20
CA ILE A 88 -7.64 -4.96 -9.27
C ILE A 88 -9.15 -4.91 -9.12
N LEU A 89 -9.83 -5.88 -9.76
CA LEU A 89 -11.25 -6.12 -9.58
C LEU A 89 -11.42 -7.55 -9.05
N LEU A 90 -12.03 -7.66 -7.87
CA LEU A 90 -12.29 -8.94 -7.23
C LEU A 90 -13.80 -9.21 -7.19
N PRO A 91 -14.26 -10.39 -7.65
CA PRO A 91 -15.68 -10.76 -7.56
C PRO A 91 -16.12 -10.93 -6.09
N ALA A 92 -17.43 -10.90 -5.86
CA ALA A 92 -18.02 -11.21 -4.55
C ALA A 92 -17.66 -12.63 -4.12
N LEU A 93 -17.22 -12.80 -2.87
CA LEU A 93 -16.80 -14.09 -2.28
C LEU A 93 -15.86 -14.91 -3.19
N GLY A 94 -15.01 -14.25 -3.97
CA GLY A 94 -14.21 -14.90 -4.99
C GLY A 94 -12.80 -14.34 -5.10
N PHE A 95 -12.07 -14.81 -6.11
CA PHE A 95 -10.66 -14.47 -6.30
C PHE A 95 -10.38 -14.12 -7.76
N SER A 96 -9.29 -13.37 -7.97
CA SER A 96 -8.71 -13.08 -9.28
C SER A 96 -7.22 -13.40 -9.24
N THR A 97 -6.70 -13.95 -10.34
CA THR A 97 -5.28 -14.33 -10.47
C THR A 97 -4.59 -13.48 -11.53
N TYR A 98 -3.49 -12.85 -11.13
CA TYR A 98 -2.65 -12.03 -11.99
C TYR A 98 -1.31 -12.71 -12.23
N TYR A 99 -0.73 -12.49 -13.40
CA TYR A 99 0.48 -13.17 -13.84
C TYR A 99 1.62 -12.15 -14.00
N PHE A 100 2.75 -12.46 -13.38
CA PHE A 100 3.96 -11.63 -13.42
C PHE A 100 5.04 -12.37 -14.20
N GLU A 101 5.68 -11.66 -15.14
CA GLU A 101 6.79 -12.17 -15.94
C GLU A 101 7.82 -11.07 -16.17
N VAL A 102 9.10 -11.34 -15.87
CA VAL A 102 10.17 -10.34 -15.94
C VAL A 102 10.22 -9.66 -17.31
N LYS A 103 10.35 -8.33 -17.30
CA LYS A 103 10.63 -7.55 -18.51
C LYS A 103 12.12 -7.61 -18.82
N ASN A 104 12.50 -8.16 -19.96
CA ASN A 104 13.88 -8.09 -20.44
C ASN A 104 14.06 -6.83 -21.29
N GLY A 105 14.87 -5.87 -20.84
CA GLY A 105 15.45 -4.84 -21.70
C GLY A 105 14.71 -3.49 -21.82
N GLU A 106 13.65 -3.24 -21.05
CA GLU A 106 13.02 -1.91 -20.98
C GLU A 106 13.07 -1.36 -19.56
N ILE A 107 13.68 -0.18 -19.40
CA ILE A 107 13.63 0.61 -18.17
C ILE A 107 12.27 1.32 -18.18
N ILE A 108 11.35 0.95 -17.29
CA ILE A 108 10.14 1.75 -17.10
C ILE A 108 10.56 3.13 -16.57
N GLU A 109 10.25 4.20 -17.30
CA GLU A 109 10.47 5.56 -16.81
C GLU A 109 9.81 5.72 -15.45
N LYS A 110 10.61 6.10 -14.44
CA LYS A 110 10.14 6.40 -13.10
C LYS A 110 9.20 7.61 -13.19
N LYS A 111 7.90 7.35 -13.24
CA LYS A 111 6.90 8.42 -13.21
C LYS A 111 6.85 8.96 -11.79
N HIS A 112 7.48 10.11 -11.58
CA HIS A 112 7.31 10.84 -10.33
C HIS A 112 5.90 11.45 -10.34
N VAL A 113 5.02 10.91 -9.51
CA VAL A 113 3.67 11.42 -9.37
C VAL A 113 3.73 12.70 -8.54
N THR A 114 3.70 13.84 -9.21
CA THR A 114 3.73 15.17 -8.58
C THR A 114 2.34 15.68 -8.20
N THR A 115 1.29 14.91 -8.46
CA THR A 115 -0.10 15.38 -8.30
C THR A 115 -0.85 14.58 -7.24
N THR A 116 -1.34 15.29 -6.22
CA THR A 116 -2.13 14.78 -5.10
C THR A 116 -3.64 14.85 -5.41
N ARG A 117 -4.01 14.53 -6.65
CA ARG A 117 -5.37 14.68 -7.19
C ARG A 117 -5.78 13.43 -7.95
N ASN A 118 -7.04 13.04 -7.80
CA ASN A 118 -7.72 12.10 -8.70
C ASN A 118 -8.94 12.77 -9.36
N GLU A 119 -9.81 11.96 -9.96
CA GLU A 119 -11.02 12.43 -10.64
C GLU A 119 -12.05 13.10 -9.70
N PHE A 120 -12.05 12.76 -8.41
CA PHE A 120 -13.05 13.22 -7.43
C PHE A 120 -12.50 14.21 -6.39
N LEU A 121 -11.25 14.04 -5.99
CA LEU A 121 -10.63 14.71 -4.85
C LEU A 121 -9.28 15.31 -5.25
N ARG A 122 -8.98 16.49 -4.70
CA ARG A 122 -7.65 17.10 -4.66
C ARG A 122 -7.26 17.35 -3.21
N VAL A 123 -6.04 16.97 -2.86
CA VAL A 123 -5.50 17.18 -1.52
C VAL A 123 -4.35 18.17 -1.60
N GLU A 124 -4.35 19.17 -0.74
CA GLU A 124 -3.31 20.19 -0.66
C GLU A 124 -2.61 20.12 0.70
N PHE A 125 -1.29 20.34 0.67
CA PHE A 125 -0.43 20.32 1.84
C PHE A 125 0.22 21.69 2.01
N ASP A 126 0.52 22.06 3.25
CA ASP A 126 1.30 23.26 3.56
C ASP A 126 2.81 23.03 3.32
N ASP A 127 3.61 24.08 3.51
CA ASP A 127 5.07 24.04 3.33
C ASP A 127 5.78 23.07 4.30
N GLN A 128 5.09 22.65 5.38
CA GLN A 128 5.57 21.69 6.37
C GLN A 128 5.15 20.25 6.03
N GLY A 129 4.37 20.06 4.97
CA GLY A 129 3.83 18.77 4.55
C GLY A 129 2.59 18.32 5.33
N ASN A 130 1.97 19.20 6.12
CA ASN A 130 0.72 18.90 6.80
C ASN A 130 -0.47 19.08 5.87
N LEU A 131 -1.55 18.35 6.12
CA LEU A 131 -2.80 18.50 5.39
C LEU A 131 -3.36 19.92 5.56
N HIS A 132 -3.49 20.64 4.46
CA HIS A 132 -4.04 22.00 4.43
C HIS A 132 -5.50 22.00 3.97
N GLN A 133 -5.83 21.26 2.91
CA GLN A 133 -7.16 21.28 2.33
C GLN A 133 -7.50 19.98 1.60
N ILE A 134 -8.76 19.53 1.73
CA ILE A 134 -9.33 18.49 0.86
C ILE A 134 -10.45 19.12 0.04
N ILE A 135 -10.36 19.01 -1.28
CA ILE A 135 -11.31 19.59 -2.23
C ILE A 135 -12.03 18.46 -2.94
N ASN A 136 -13.35 18.40 -2.77
CA ASN A 136 -14.22 17.59 -3.61
C ASN A 136 -14.51 18.35 -4.92
N LEU A 137 -14.01 17.82 -6.02
CA LEU A 137 -14.05 18.45 -7.35
C LEU A 137 -15.45 18.43 -7.97
N GLU A 138 -16.24 17.39 -7.67
CA GLU A 138 -17.59 17.21 -8.19
C GLU A 138 -18.57 18.17 -7.50
N LYS A 139 -18.57 18.16 -6.17
CA LYS A 139 -19.46 19.00 -5.35
C LYS A 139 -18.96 20.43 -5.21
N ARG A 140 -17.73 20.71 -5.65
CA ARG A 140 -17.03 22.00 -5.48
C ARG A 140 -16.99 22.46 -4.02
N ILE A 141 -16.80 21.50 -3.12
CA ILE A 141 -16.68 21.74 -1.68
C ILE A 141 -15.22 21.62 -1.30
N ALA A 142 -14.68 22.65 -0.67
CA ALA A 142 -13.34 22.63 -0.11
C ALA A 142 -13.43 22.64 1.42
N VAL A 143 -12.80 21.66 2.05
CA VAL A 143 -12.75 21.51 3.51
C VAL A 143 -11.34 21.90 3.97
N PRO A 144 -11.17 23.08 4.59
CA PRO A 144 -9.88 23.51 5.10
C PRO A 144 -9.55 22.81 6.43
N PHE A 145 -8.27 22.56 6.66
CA PHE A 145 -7.72 22.05 7.90
C PHE A 145 -6.81 23.11 8.51
N THR A 146 -7.06 23.46 9.76
CA THR A 146 -6.29 24.50 10.47
C THR A 146 -5.08 23.93 11.19
N ALA A 147 -5.09 22.65 11.57
CA ALA A 147 -3.94 21.97 12.15
C ALA A 147 -4.03 20.45 11.97
N GLN A 148 -2.90 19.83 11.63
CA GLN A 148 -2.64 18.41 11.79
C GLN A 148 -1.45 18.27 12.74
N GLY A 149 -1.54 17.36 13.71
CA GLY A 149 -0.47 17.19 14.69
C GLY A 149 -0.48 15.81 15.32
N PHE A 150 0.71 15.37 15.72
CA PHE A 150 0.92 14.15 16.49
C PHE A 150 1.24 14.55 17.93
N TYR A 151 0.39 14.14 18.86
CA TYR A 151 0.52 14.46 20.28
C TYR A 151 0.70 13.18 21.10
N TRP A 152 1.50 13.25 22.15
CA TRP A 152 1.61 12.19 23.15
C TRP A 152 1.41 12.78 24.54
N LEU A 153 0.86 11.97 25.44
CA LEU A 153 0.70 12.32 26.84
C LEU A 153 1.83 11.70 27.65
N TYR A 154 2.36 12.46 28.60
CA TYR A 154 3.29 11.93 29.58
C TYR A 154 2.51 11.10 30.60
N THR A 155 2.99 9.90 30.87
CA THR A 155 2.44 9.08 31.96
C THR A 155 2.81 9.70 33.30
N SER A 156 1.83 9.80 34.20
CA SER A 156 2.11 10.16 35.59
C SER A 156 3.12 9.18 36.19
N LYS A 157 4.18 9.68 36.83
CA LYS A 157 5.22 8.85 37.46
C LYS A 157 4.74 8.15 38.73
N GLY A 158 3.48 8.36 39.14
CA GLY A 158 2.93 7.88 40.40
C GLY A 158 3.59 8.60 41.59
N VAL A 159 2.80 9.31 42.38
CA VAL A 159 3.19 9.63 43.77
C VAL A 159 2.67 8.48 44.62
N SER A 160 3.46 8.02 45.59
CA SER A 160 3.22 6.91 46.51
C SER A 160 1.73 6.69 46.80
N ALA A 161 1.24 5.49 46.47
CA ALA A 161 -0.10 4.96 46.73
C ALA A 161 -1.07 5.91 47.44
N SER A 162 -1.91 6.61 46.67
CA SER A 162 -3.21 7.01 47.19
C SER A 162 -3.95 5.72 47.55
N LYS A 163 -4.13 5.46 48.85
CA LYS A 163 -5.05 4.40 49.31
C LYS A 163 -6.39 4.62 48.61
N SER A 164 -6.80 3.60 47.86
CA SER A 164 -8.19 3.47 47.38
C SER A 164 -9.11 3.57 48.60
N PRO A 165 -10.22 4.34 48.56
CA PRO A 165 -11.25 4.25 49.59
C PRO A 165 -12.09 2.96 49.47
N PHE A 166 -11.78 2.11 48.49
CA PHE A 166 -12.36 0.78 48.33
C PHE A 166 -11.23 -0.25 48.39
N ASP A 167 -10.76 -0.51 49.59
CA ASP A 167 -10.20 -1.80 49.97
C ASP A 167 -11.19 -2.43 50.96
N PHE A 168 -11.93 -3.42 50.44
CA PHE A 168 -13.03 -4.22 50.99
C PHE A 168 -14.42 -3.54 51.12
#